data_AF-A0A7C4EZF6-F1
#
_entry.id   AF-A0A7C4EZF6-F1
#
_cell.length_a   1.000
_cell.length_b   1.000
_cell.length_c   1.000
_cell.angle_alpha   90.00
_cell.angle_beta   90.00
_cell.angle_gamma   90.00
#
_symmetry.space_group_name_H-M   'P 1'
#
loop_
_entity.id
_entity.type
_entity.pdbx_description
1 polymer ?
#
loop_
_entity_poly.entity_id
_entity_poly.type
_entity_poly.pdbx_seq_one_letter_code
_entity_poly.pdbx_strand_id
1 'polypeptide(L)'
;MPTGLAASDVIRAMMRAGFSRDEIYDLLAEAGMKGEQVLFLMDRVAADFHELGIEPRPSKIAAEVGKQFLETFESFKQAIFSRTDSLMLEQQMMKSEIEKLKQVVAGMKPRSQPTGSRRSKFSTNGRTSQRVWG
;
A
#
# COMPACT_ATOMS: atom_id res chain seq x y z
N MET A 1 -18.67 10.97 -26.19
CA MET A 1 -17.52 10.31 -25.55
C MET A 1 -16.24 10.97 -26.05
N PRO A 2 -15.47 11.68 -25.20
CA PRO A 2 -14.31 12.48 -25.60
C PRO A 2 -12.97 11.69 -25.55
N THR A 3 -12.99 10.36 -25.58
CA THR A 3 -11.81 9.51 -25.37
C THR A 3 -10.84 9.46 -26.57
N GLY A 4 -11.34 9.60 -27.81
CA GLY A 4 -10.51 9.50 -29.02
C GLY A 4 -9.57 10.70 -29.25
N LEU A 5 -9.98 11.90 -28.85
CA LEU A 5 -9.16 13.12 -28.94
C LEU A 5 -8.00 13.05 -27.93
N ALA A 6 -8.29 12.64 -26.69
CA ALA A 6 -7.27 12.48 -25.65
C ALA A 6 -6.19 11.44 -26.02
N ALA A 7 -6.57 10.29 -26.60
CA ALA A 7 -5.61 9.25 -27.00
C ALA A 7 -4.69 9.71 -28.15
N SER A 8 -5.24 10.43 -29.13
CA SER A 8 -4.48 10.98 -30.26
C SER A 8 -3.44 12.02 -29.79
N ASP A 9 -3.82 12.85 -28.81
CA ASP A 9 -2.93 13.86 -28.23
C ASP A 9 -1.79 13.23 -27.43
N VAL A 10 -2.07 12.15 -26.70
CA VAL A 10 -1.04 11.35 -26.00
C VAL A 10 -0.05 10.74 -27.01
N ILE A 11 -0.54 10.09 -28.08
CA ILE A 11 0.31 9.53 -29.14
C ILE A 11 1.17 10.62 -29.77
N ARG A 12 0.58 11.79 -30.07
CA ARG A 12 1.30 12.95 -30.63
C ARG A 12 2.40 13.46 -29.69
N ALA A 13 2.15 13.46 -28.38
CA ALA A 13 3.16 13.83 -27.38
C ALA A 13 4.29 12.80 -27.29
N MET A 14 3.97 11.50 -27.29
CA MET A 14 4.97 10.43 -27.25
C MET A 14 5.84 10.42 -28.51
N MET A 15 5.26 10.58 -29.70
CA MET A 15 6.03 10.70 -30.94
C MET A 15 6.96 11.92 -30.94
N ARG A 16 6.51 13.07 -30.40
CA ARG A 16 7.39 14.26 -30.23
C ARG A 16 8.49 14.06 -29.19
N ALA A 17 8.25 13.21 -28.20
CA ALA A 17 9.24 12.85 -27.20
C ALA A 17 10.24 11.80 -27.71
N GLY A 18 10.03 11.26 -28.92
CA GLY A 18 10.94 10.31 -29.56
C GLY A 18 10.70 8.85 -29.19
N PHE A 19 9.54 8.52 -28.62
CA PHE A 19 9.16 7.12 -28.39
C PHE A 19 9.02 6.39 -29.74
N SER A 20 9.48 5.15 -29.78
CA SER A 20 9.28 4.25 -30.91
C SER A 20 7.80 3.85 -31.02
N ARG A 21 7.39 3.41 -32.21
CA ARG A 21 6.02 2.92 -32.42
C ARG A 21 5.67 1.75 -31.50
N ASP A 22 6.60 0.83 -31.32
CA ASP A 22 6.38 -0.36 -30.50
C ASP A 22 6.17 0.01 -29.02
N GLU A 23 6.98 0.93 -28.48
CA GLU A 23 6.80 1.45 -27.11
C GLU A 23 5.45 2.14 -26.91
N ILE A 24 5.00 2.93 -27.90
CA ILE A 24 3.67 3.58 -27.85
C ILE A 24 2.57 2.53 -27.89
N TYR A 25 2.72 1.49 -28.72
CA TYR A 25 1.74 0.43 -28.86
C TYR A 25 1.59 -0.36 -27.56
N ASP A 26 2.70 -0.81 -26.97
CA ASP A 26 2.71 -1.61 -25.75
C ASP A 26 2.12 -0.83 -24.58
N LEU A 27 2.51 0.43 -24.38
CA LEU A 27 1.99 1.28 -23.29
C LEU A 27 0.47 1.49 -23.38
N LEU A 28 -0.05 1.72 -24.59
CA LEU A 28 -1.48 1.97 -24.78
C LEU A 28 -2.30 0.68 -24.72
N ALA A 29 -1.75 -0.43 -25.22
CA ALA A 29 -2.36 -1.75 -25.12
C ALA A 29 -2.43 -2.21 -23.64
N GLU A 30 -1.36 -2.01 -22.87
CA GLU A 30 -1.33 -2.26 -21.42
C GLU A 30 -2.29 -1.36 -20.64
N ALA A 31 -2.50 -0.11 -21.09
CA ALA A 31 -3.51 0.79 -20.55
C ALA A 31 -4.96 0.38 -20.91
N GLY A 32 -5.15 -0.75 -21.60
CA GLY A 32 -6.46 -1.33 -21.91
C GLY A 32 -7.08 -0.83 -23.21
N MET A 33 -6.32 -0.15 -24.08
CA MET A 33 -6.79 0.18 -25.42
C MET A 33 -6.74 -1.03 -26.34
N LYS A 34 -7.71 -1.12 -27.27
CA LYS A 34 -7.70 -2.16 -28.30
C LYS A 34 -6.55 -1.92 -29.27
N GLY A 35 -5.74 -2.94 -29.54
CA GLY A 35 -4.56 -2.83 -30.42
C GLY A 35 -4.86 -2.24 -31.80
N GLU A 36 -5.96 -2.65 -32.44
CA GLU A 36 -6.39 -2.09 -33.74
C GLU A 36 -6.68 -0.58 -33.67
N GLN A 37 -7.26 -0.13 -32.55
CA GLN A 37 -7.56 1.28 -32.32
C GLN A 37 -6.28 2.08 -32.09
N VAL A 38 -5.30 1.51 -31.38
CA VAL A 38 -3.98 2.13 -31.16
C VAL A 38 -3.25 2.30 -32.49
N LEU A 39 -3.17 1.24 -33.30
CA LEU A 39 -2.50 1.28 -34.61
C LEU A 39 -3.14 2.31 -35.54
N PHE A 40 -4.47 2.32 -35.64
CA PHE A 40 -5.20 3.31 -36.45
C PHE A 40 -4.90 4.75 -36.03
N LEU A 41 -4.89 5.03 -34.72
CA LEU A 41 -4.59 6.37 -34.21
C LEU A 41 -3.13 6.75 -34.46
N MET A 42 -2.20 5.81 -34.34
CA MET A 42 -0.78 6.04 -34.63
C MET A 42 -0.51 6.30 -36.11
N ASP A 43 -1.18 5.59 -37.01
CA ASP A 43 -1.08 5.83 -38.46
C ASP A 43 -1.65 7.20 -38.82
N ARG A 44 -2.80 7.56 -38.26
CA ARG A 44 -3.40 8.89 -38.45
C ARG A 44 -2.49 10.01 -37.95
N VAL A 45 -1.97 9.89 -36.74
CA VAL A 45 -1.07 10.89 -36.18
C VAL A 45 0.21 10.98 -37.01
N ALA A 46 0.81 9.85 -37.43
CA ALA A 46 1.99 9.87 -38.29
C ALA A 46 1.73 10.57 -39.64
N ALA A 47 0.56 10.36 -40.24
CA ALA A 47 0.14 11.08 -41.44
C ALA A 47 0.02 12.59 -41.19
N ASP A 48 -0.56 13.01 -40.06
CA ASP A 48 -0.63 14.43 -39.67
C ASP A 48 0.78 15.06 -39.59
N PHE A 49 1.77 14.36 -39.02
CA PHE A 49 3.16 14.85 -38.95
C PHE A 49 3.78 14.99 -40.35
N HIS A 50 3.54 14.02 -41.23
CA HIS A 50 4.05 14.03 -42.60
C HIS A 50 3.42 15.15 -43.44
N GLU A 51 2.09 15.32 -43.37
CA GLU A 51 1.37 16.39 -44.07
C GLU A 51 1.80 17.79 -43.61
N LEU A 52 2.06 17.95 -42.31
CA LEU A 52 2.49 19.22 -41.73
C LEU A 52 4.01 19.48 -41.91
N GLY A 53 4.77 18.54 -42.48
CA GLY A 53 6.23 18.64 -42.60
C GLY A 53 6.94 18.71 -41.25
N ILE A 54 6.29 18.24 -40.19
CA ILE A 54 6.85 18.23 -38.83
C ILE A 54 7.62 16.92 -38.70
N GLU A 55 8.94 16.97 -38.78
CA GLU A 55 9.74 15.85 -38.28
C GLU A 55 9.47 15.69 -36.77
N PRO A 56 9.30 14.46 -36.25
CA PRO A 56 9.31 14.20 -34.83
C PRO A 56 10.72 14.46 -34.27
N ARG A 57 11.04 15.74 -34.10
CA ARG A 57 12.22 16.18 -33.36
C ARG A 57 11.87 16.19 -31.87
N PRO A 58 12.83 15.88 -30.98
CA PRO A 58 12.68 16.16 -29.56
C PRO A 58 12.47 17.65 -29.41
N SER A 59 11.20 18.04 -29.29
CA SER A 59 10.81 19.43 -29.13
C SER A 59 11.49 19.96 -27.88
N LYS A 60 11.99 21.19 -27.92
CA LYS A 60 12.51 21.89 -26.73
C LYS A 60 11.50 21.82 -25.57
N ILE A 61 10.20 21.78 -25.89
CA ILE A 61 9.10 21.58 -24.94
C ILE A 61 9.12 20.17 -24.33
N ALA A 62 9.39 19.13 -25.12
CA ALA A 62 9.51 17.76 -24.59
C ALA A 62 10.71 17.63 -23.64
N ALA A 63 11.83 18.29 -23.94
CA ALA A 63 12.98 18.36 -23.04
C ALA A 63 12.66 19.13 -21.75
N GLU A 64 11.97 20.28 -21.84
CA GLU A 64 11.54 21.07 -20.68
C GLU A 64 10.52 20.31 -19.80
N VAL A 65 9.54 19.63 -20.42
CA VAL A 65 8.56 18.78 -19.72
C VAL A 65 9.25 17.59 -19.06
N GLY A 66 10.17 16.91 -19.77
CA GLY A 66 10.94 15.81 -19.21
C GLY A 66 11.76 16.24 -17.99
N LYS A 67 12.38 17.43 -18.06
CA LYS A 67 13.11 18.02 -16.93
C LYS A 67 12.19 18.31 -15.73
N GLN A 68 11.05 18.95 -15.95
CA GLN A 68 10.08 19.23 -14.88
C GLN A 68 9.52 17.95 -14.25
N PHE A 69 9.27 16.93 -15.07
CA PHE A 69 8.82 15.62 -14.59
C PHE A 69 9.89 14.96 -13.72
N LEU A 70 11.16 14.98 -14.13
CA LEU A 70 12.28 14.45 -13.35
C LEU A 70 12.44 15.15 -12.00
N GLU A 71 12.39 16.49 -11.99
CA GLU A 71 12.49 17.28 -10.75
C GLU A 71 11.32 16.96 -9.79
N THR A 72 10.10 16.92 -10.31
CA THR A 72 8.91 16.58 -9.50
C THR A 72 8.96 15.13 -9.02
N PHE A 73 9.38 14.18 -9.85
CA PHE A 73 9.54 12.78 -9.48
C PHE A 73 10.58 12.57 -8.38
N GLU A 74 11.72 13.25 -8.46
CA GLU A 74 12.76 13.19 -7.41
C GLU A 74 12.24 13.74 -6.07
N SER A 75 11.53 14.87 -6.10
CA SER A 75 10.93 15.42 -4.87
C SER A 75 9.86 14.48 -4.27
N PHE A 76 9.03 13.86 -5.11
CA PHE A 76 8.04 12.89 -4.71
C PHE A 76 8.68 11.64 -4.08
N LYS A 77 9.75 11.13 -4.70
CA LYS A 77 10.54 10.00 -4.18
C LYS A 77 11.11 10.32 -2.79
N GLN A 78 11.70 11.50 -2.62
CA GLN A 78 12.23 11.94 -1.31
C GLN A 78 11.11 12.05 -0.26
N ALA A 79 9.94 12.56 -0.63
CA ALA A 79 8.81 12.66 0.27
C ALA A 79 8.30 11.29 0.73
N ILE A 80 8.24 10.31 -0.18
CA ILE A 80 7.88 8.92 0.16
C ILE A 80 8.90 8.34 1.13
N PHE A 81 10.20 8.42 0.83
CA PHE A 81 11.22 7.85 1.72
C PHE A 81 11.20 8.51 3.11
N SER A 82 11.10 9.84 3.17
CA SER A 82 10.98 10.55 4.44
C SER A 82 9.77 10.08 5.27
N ARG A 83 8.64 9.83 4.60
CA ARG A 83 7.44 9.32 5.28
C ARG A 83 7.59 7.87 5.72
N THR A 84 8.22 7.04 4.92
CA THR A 84 8.55 5.65 5.29
C THR A 84 9.46 5.60 6.51
N ASP A 85 10.49 6.43 6.55
CA ASP A 85 11.43 6.50 7.68
C ASP A 85 10.73 6.94 8.98
N SER A 86 9.85 7.95 8.89
CA SER A 86 9.02 8.39 10.03
C SER A 86 8.13 7.26 10.54
N LEU A 87 7.47 6.52 9.64
CA LEU A 87 6.61 5.40 10.01
C LEU A 87 7.41 4.24 10.63
N MET A 88 8.64 3.99 10.15
CA MET A 88 9.52 3.00 10.77
C MET A 88 9.90 3.37 12.20
N LEU A 89 10.21 4.64 12.45
CA LEU A 89 10.51 5.14 13.81
C LEU A 89 9.30 5.02 14.73
N GLU A 90 8.12 5.45 14.28
CA GLU A 90 6.87 5.30 15.04
C GLU A 90 6.57 3.83 15.36
N GLN A 91 6.78 2.93 14.40
CA GLN A 91 6.59 1.49 14.60
C GLN A 91 7.57 0.92 15.65
N GLN A 92 8.83 1.36 15.65
CA GLN A 92 9.80 0.96 16.66
C GLN A 92 9.41 1.47 18.05
N MET A 93 8.96 2.73 18.15
CA MET A 93 8.47 3.29 19.40
C MET A 93 7.28 2.49 19.94
N MET A 94 6.25 2.24 19.12
CA MET A 94 5.09 1.43 19.52
C MET A 94 5.48 0.03 19.98
N LYS A 95 6.41 -0.64 19.29
CA LYS A 95 6.93 -1.95 19.72
C LYS A 95 7.57 -1.87 21.11
N SER A 96 8.35 -0.82 21.37
CA SER A 96 9.00 -0.63 22.67
C SER A 96 7.99 -0.38 23.80
N GLU A 97 6.92 0.39 23.52
CA GLU A 97 5.86 0.65 24.50
C GLU A 97 5.03 -0.60 24.78
N ILE A 98 4.70 -1.38 23.76
CA ILE A 98 4.04 -2.68 23.92
C ILE A 98 4.89 -3.60 24.81
N GLU A 99 6.20 -3.63 24.62
CA GLU A 99 7.08 -4.48 25.41
C GLU A 99 7.16 -4.03 26.88
N LYS A 100 7.21 -2.72 27.13
CA LYS A 100 7.09 -2.16 28.49
C LYS A 100 5.75 -2.55 29.14
N LEU A 101 4.65 -2.43 28.41
CA LEU A 101 3.32 -2.80 28.91
C LEU A 101 3.24 -4.29 29.24
N LYS A 102 3.80 -5.18 28.40
CA LYS A 102 3.88 -6.61 28.70
C LYS A 102 4.65 -6.89 30.00
N GLN A 103 5.77 -6.19 30.23
CA GLN A 103 6.54 -6.34 31.46
C GLN A 103 5.74 -5.89 32.69
N VAL A 104 5.00 -4.78 32.60
CA VAL A 104 4.12 -4.30 33.67
C VAL A 104 3.01 -5.32 33.96
N VAL A 105 2.36 -5.85 32.93
CA VAL A 105 1.31 -6.87 33.07
C VAL A 105 1.86 -8.17 33.66
N ALA A 106 3.05 -8.61 33.24
CA ALA A 106 3.71 -9.79 33.80
C ALA A 106 4.17 -9.59 35.25
N GLY A 107 4.56 -8.37 35.62
CA GLY A 107 4.92 -7.98 36.99
C GLY A 107 3.72 -7.82 37.93
N MET A 108 2.52 -7.61 37.37
CA MET A 108 1.27 -7.67 38.10
C MET A 108 0.88 -9.13 38.38
N LYS A 109 1.46 -9.73 39.43
CA LYS A 109 0.94 -10.99 40.00
C LYS A 109 -0.57 -10.86 40.27
N PRO A 110 -1.39 -11.90 40.01
CA PRO A 110 -2.76 -11.91 40.51
C PRO A 110 -2.70 -11.78 42.02
N ARG A 111 -3.40 -10.77 42.55
CA ARG A 111 -3.58 -10.55 43.99
C ARG A 111 -4.32 -11.77 44.52
N SER A 112 -3.57 -12.78 44.97
CA SER A 112 -4.10 -13.96 45.64
C SER A 112 -4.95 -13.48 46.82
N GLN A 113 -6.25 -13.70 46.74
CA GLN A 113 -7.15 -13.55 47.88
C GLN A 113 -6.61 -14.39 49.04
N PRO A 114 -6.46 -13.84 50.25
CA PRO A 114 -6.30 -14.65 51.43
C PRO A 114 -7.70 -15.13 51.85
N THR A 115 -8.21 -16.20 51.22
CA THR A 115 -9.32 -16.95 51.83
C THR A 115 -8.71 -17.79 52.95
N GLY A 116 -8.87 -17.26 54.17
CA GLY A 116 -8.36 -17.87 55.39
C GLY A 116 -8.75 -19.34 55.48
N SER A 117 -7.72 -20.17 55.61
CA SER A 117 -7.81 -21.47 56.26
C SER A 117 -8.35 -21.26 57.69
N ARG A 118 -9.66 -21.42 57.88
CA ARG A 118 -10.25 -21.66 59.19
C ARG A 118 -10.66 -23.12 59.26
N ARG A 119 -9.67 -23.92 59.68
CA ARG A 119 -9.81 -25.28 60.18
C ARG A 119 -10.90 -25.31 61.27
N SER A 120 -12.09 -25.81 60.93
CA SER A 120 -13.07 -26.27 61.92
C SER A 120 -13.06 -27.79 61.92
N LYS A 121 -12.45 -28.37 62.94
CA LYS A 121 -12.65 -29.78 63.30
C LYS A 121 -14.00 -29.86 64.01
N PHE A 122 -15.03 -30.36 63.34
CA PHE A 122 -16.17 -30.96 64.03
C PHE A 122 -16.24 -32.43 63.64
N SER A 123 -15.77 -33.25 64.59
CA SER A 123 -15.98 -34.68 64.64
C SER A 123 -17.37 -34.92 65.21
N THR A 124 -18.28 -35.47 64.39
CA THR A 124 -19.45 -36.19 64.89
C THR A 124 -19.54 -37.51 64.16
N ASN A 125 -18.99 -38.54 64.82
CA ASN A 125 -19.28 -39.94 64.50
C ASN A 125 -20.78 -40.19 64.69
N GLY A 126 -21.53 -40.16 63.59
CA GLY A 126 -22.89 -40.69 63.51
C GLY A 126 -22.85 -42.21 63.53
N ARG A 127 -22.78 -42.78 64.73
CA ARG A 127 -22.96 -44.21 65.00
C ARG A 127 -24.46 -44.44 65.19
N THR A 128 -25.15 -44.90 64.15
CA THR A 128 -26.56 -45.30 64.25
C THR A 128 -26.69 -46.82 64.11
N SER A 129 -27.47 -47.38 65.04
CA SER A 129 -28.09 -48.72 65.06
C SER A 129 -27.21 -49.95 65.33
N GLN A 130 -27.21 -50.36 66.61
CA GLN A 130 -27.86 -51.61 67.02
C GLN A 130 -27.84 -51.73 68.56
N ARG A 131 -29.01 -51.67 69.20
CA ARG A 131 -29.29 -52.43 70.41
C ARG A 131 -30.77 -52.83 70.43
N VAL A 132 -30.95 -54.12 70.67
CA VAL A 132 -32.13 -54.97 70.53
C VAL A 132 -33.00 -54.89 71.80
N TRP A 133 -34.24 -55.40 71.70
CA TRP A 133 -35.06 -56.12 72.70
C TRP A 133 -36.41 -55.46 73.05
N GLY A 134 -37.47 -56.25 72.84
CA GLY A 134 -38.86 -55.98 73.23
C GLY A 134 -39.84 -56.53 72.21
#